data_AF-A0A926JQ76-F1
#
_entry.id   AF-A0A926JQ76-F1
#
_cell.length_a   1.000
_cell.length_b   1.000
_cell.length_c   1.000
_cell.angle_alpha   90.00
_cell.angle_beta   90.00
_cell.angle_gamma   90.00
#
_symmetry.space_group_name_H-M   'P 1'
#
loop_
_entity.id
_entity.type
_entity.pdbx_description
1 polymer ?
#
loop_
_entity_poly.entity_id
_entity_poly.type
_entity_poly.pdbx_seq_one_letter_code
_entity_poly.pdbx_strand_id
1 'polypeptide(L)'
;MGQKQLAISALLWLTHVAARAQDGIAGINEANQKVRSYFDAGTNLMYAVGAILGLIGAVKVYQKWNAGDPDTGKVAAAWFGSCVFLVVVTTVIKSFFGV
;
A
#
# COMPACT_ATOMS: atom_id res chain seq x y z
N MET A 1 43.48 -36.30 18.66
CA MET A 1 42.20 -35.72 18.16
C MET A 1 41.91 -36.33 16.80
N GLY A 2 40.82 -37.09 16.66
CA GLY A 2 40.55 -37.84 15.43
C GLY A 2 40.27 -36.93 14.23
N GLN A 3 40.75 -37.32 13.04
CA GLN A 3 40.62 -36.60 11.76
C GLN A 3 39.16 -36.17 11.44
N LYS A 4 38.17 -36.93 11.93
CA LYS A 4 36.74 -36.60 11.83
C LYS A 4 36.34 -35.35 12.64
N GLN A 5 36.95 -35.14 13.80
CA GLN A 5 36.68 -33.97 14.65
C GLN A 5 37.22 -32.68 14.00
N LEU A 6 38.41 -32.75 13.38
CA LEU A 6 38.99 -31.64 12.63
C LEU A 6 38.14 -31.24 11.41
N ALA A 7 37.57 -32.20 10.69
CA ALA A 7 36.69 -31.94 9.55
C ALA A 7 35.37 -31.25 9.96
N ILE A 8 34.79 -31.67 11.08
CA ILE A 8 33.55 -31.06 11.62
C ILE A 8 33.84 -29.63 12.08
N SER A 9 34.95 -29.39 12.77
CA SER A 9 35.36 -28.04 13.17
C SER A 9 35.59 -27.13 11.95
N ALA A 10 36.26 -27.62 10.91
CA ALA A 10 36.49 -26.86 9.68
C ALA A 10 35.18 -26.49 8.95
N LEU A 11 34.22 -27.42 8.90
CA LEU A 11 32.90 -27.17 8.32
C LEU A 11 32.11 -26.12 9.12
N LEU A 12 32.16 -26.17 10.45
CA LEU A 12 31.53 -25.18 11.31
C LEU A 12 32.14 -23.78 11.10
N TRP A 13 33.46 -23.68 10.99
CA TRP A 13 34.14 -22.41 10.68
C TRP A 13 33.74 -21.84 9.31
N LEU A 14 33.59 -22.68 8.28
CA LEU A 14 33.11 -22.26 6.96
C LEU A 14 31.67 -21.71 7.01
N THR A 15 30.81 -22.31 7.84
CA THR A 15 29.43 -21.81 8.02
C THR A 15 29.36 -20.50 8.82
N HIS A 16 30.31 -20.25 9.73
CA HIS A 16 30.37 -19.00 10.48
C HIS A 16 30.83 -17.80 9.63
N VAL A 17 31.68 -18.00 8.63
CA VAL A 17 32.05 -16.92 7.68
C VAL A 17 30.85 -16.50 6.81
N ALA A 18 29.88 -17.41 6.58
CA ALA A 18 28.64 -17.11 5.86
C ALA A 18 27.56 -16.43 6.73
N ALA A 19 27.72 -16.43 8.06
CA ALA A 19 26.83 -15.73 8.97
C ALA A 19 27.16 -14.23 8.95
N ARG A 20 26.67 -13.52 7.92
CA ARG A 20 26.72 -12.06 7.90
C ARG A 20 26.00 -11.54 9.14
N ALA A 21 26.71 -10.81 10.00
CA ALA A 21 26.06 -9.93 10.97
C ALA A 21 25.24 -8.92 10.17
N GLN A 22 23.92 -9.12 10.09
CA GLN A 22 23.03 -8.11 9.50
C GLN A 22 23.14 -6.88 10.39
N ASP A 23 23.65 -5.79 9.81
CA ASP A 23 23.55 -4.48 10.43
C ASP A 23 22.06 -4.22 10.70
N GLY A 24 21.71 -4.03 11.98
CA GLY A 24 20.33 -3.81 12.38
C GLY A 24 19.70 -2.62 11.65
N ILE A 25 20.51 -1.61 11.31
CA ILE A 25 20.10 -0.45 10.51
C ILE A 25 19.79 -0.88 9.06
N ALA A 26 20.59 -1.78 8.47
CA ALA A 26 20.32 -2.30 7.14
C ALA A 26 19.01 -3.10 7.08
N GLY A 27 18.73 -3.93 8.11
CA GLY A 27 17.46 -4.65 8.22
C GLY A 27 16.25 -3.73 8.38
N ILE A 28 16.37 -2.67 9.19
CA ILE A 28 15.33 -1.65 9.35
C ILE A 28 15.07 -0.91 8.03
N ASN A 29 16.14 -0.57 7.30
CA ASN A 29 16.02 0.10 6.00
C ASN A 29 15.36 -0.79 4.94
N GLU A 30 15.70 -2.08 4.88
CA GLU A 30 15.05 -3.04 3.98
C GLU A 30 13.56 -3.18 4.31
N ALA A 31 13.21 -3.31 5.59
CA ALA A 31 11.81 -3.37 6.02
C ALA A 31 11.05 -2.10 5.64
N ASN A 32 11.64 -0.92 5.80
CA ASN A 32 11.04 0.37 5.40
C ASN A 32 10.77 0.43 3.89
N GLN A 33 11.73 -0.01 3.06
CA GLN A 33 11.54 -0.08 1.61
C GLN A 33 10.44 -1.06 1.20
N LYS A 34 10.36 -2.23 1.84
CA LYS A 34 9.26 -3.18 1.59
C LYS A 34 7.92 -2.58 1.96
N VAL A 35 7.81 -1.93 3.11
CA VAL A 35 6.59 -1.23 3.52
C VAL A 35 6.18 -0.17 2.48
N ARG A 36 7.11 0.67 2.01
CA ARG A 36 6.87 1.66 0.94
C ARG A 36 6.40 1.04 -0.36
N SER A 37 6.97 -0.11 -0.76
CA SER A 37 6.57 -0.79 -2.00
C SER A 37 5.10 -1.23 -2.00
N TYR A 38 4.51 -1.51 -0.84
CA TYR A 38 3.08 -1.83 -0.73
C TYR A 38 2.19 -0.61 -0.91
N PHE A 39 2.68 0.60 -0.56
CA PHE A 39 1.89 1.82 -0.68
C PHE A 39 1.66 2.22 -2.14
N ASP A 40 2.57 1.92 -3.07
CA ASP A 40 2.34 2.13 -4.50
C ASP A 40 1.19 1.27 -5.02
N ALA A 41 1.25 -0.04 -4.76
CA ALA A 41 0.19 -0.96 -5.15
C ALA A 41 -1.14 -0.60 -4.46
N GLY A 42 -1.11 -0.24 -3.17
CA GLY A 42 -2.27 0.21 -2.41
C GLY A 42 -2.88 1.51 -2.96
N THR A 43 -2.04 2.44 -3.41
CA THR A 43 -2.47 3.70 -4.02
C THR A 43 -3.17 3.45 -5.35
N ASN A 44 -2.61 2.60 -6.22
CA ASN A 44 -3.25 2.23 -7.47
C ASN A 44 -4.60 1.54 -7.24
N LEU A 45 -4.68 0.67 -6.24
CA LEU A 45 -5.95 0.05 -5.83
C LEU A 45 -6.96 1.10 -5.35
N MET A 46 -6.52 2.10 -4.58
CA MET A 46 -7.39 3.18 -4.11
C MET A 46 -7.95 4.01 -5.27
N TYR A 47 -7.13 4.33 -6.29
CA TYR A 47 -7.62 5.00 -7.50
C TYR A 47 -8.67 4.17 -8.23
N ALA A 48 -8.46 2.86 -8.37
CA ALA A 48 -9.43 1.97 -9.00
C ALA A 48 -10.76 1.94 -8.21
N VAL A 49 -10.71 1.81 -6.89
CA VAL A 49 -11.90 1.85 -6.02
C VAL A 49 -12.59 3.22 -6.12
N GLY A 50 -11.84 4.32 -6.08
CA GLY A 50 -12.37 5.67 -6.23
C GLY A 50 -13.10 5.88 -7.55
N ALA A 51 -12.55 5.36 -8.66
CA ALA A 51 -13.19 5.41 -9.97
C ALA A 51 -14.52 4.63 -9.99
N ILE A 52 -14.55 3.42 -9.42
CA ILE A 52 -15.77 2.59 -9.35
C ILE A 52 -16.84 3.28 -8.50
N LEU A 53 -16.48 3.80 -7.33
CA LEU A 53 -17.41 4.51 -6.44
C LEU A 53 -17.94 5.80 -7.09
N GLY A 54 -17.09 6.51 -7.84
CA GLY A 54 -17.50 7.68 -8.61
C GLY A 54 -18.55 7.36 -9.68
N LEU A 55 -18.38 6.26 -10.42
CA LEU A 55 -19.36 5.79 -11.40
C LEU A 55 -20.69 5.41 -10.73
N ILE A 56 -20.64 4.68 -9.61
CA ILE A 56 -21.85 4.31 -8.84
C ILE A 56 -22.60 5.56 -8.35
N GLY A 57 -21.86 6.55 -7.84
CA GLY A 57 -22.42 7.83 -7.40
C GLY A 57 -23.11 8.56 -8.55
N ALA A 58 -22.46 8.66 -9.71
CA ALA A 58 -23.01 9.30 -10.90
C ALA A 58 -24.32 8.63 -11.35
N VAL A 59 -24.36 7.29 -11.41
CA VAL A 59 -25.57 6.53 -11.76
C VAL A 59 -26.70 6.80 -10.76
N LYS A 60 -26.42 6.82 -9.44
CA LYS A 60 -27.41 7.12 -8.41
C LYS A 60 -27.99 8.53 -8.53
N VAL A 61 -27.15 9.52 -8.80
CA VAL A 61 -27.58 10.91 -9.01
C VAL A 61 -28.46 11.00 -10.25
N TYR A 62 -28.06 10.36 -11.34
CA TYR A 62 -28.84 10.33 -12.58
C TYR A 62 -30.22 9.67 -12.38
N GLN A 63 -30.28 8.56 -11.63
CA GLN A 63 -31.55 7.90 -11.30
C GLN A 63 -32.50 8.82 -10.53
N LYS A 64 -32.00 9.53 -9.50
CA LYS A 64 -32.79 10.50 -8.75
C LYS A 64 -33.24 11.70 -9.59
N TRP A 65 -32.36 12.19 -10.46
CA TRP A 65 -32.69 13.25 -11.42
C TRP A 65 -33.86 12.83 -12.30
N ASN A 66 -33.79 11.64 -12.91
CA ASN A 66 -34.86 11.13 -13.78
C ASN A 66 -36.17 10.85 -13.03
N ALA A 67 -36.11 10.56 -11.73
CA ALA A 67 -37.28 10.39 -10.89
C ALA A 67 -37.93 11.72 -10.45
N GLY A 68 -37.34 12.87 -10.79
CA GLY A 68 -37.82 14.18 -10.34
C GLY A 68 -37.63 14.42 -8.85
N ASP A 69 -36.67 13.74 -8.23
CA ASP A 69 -36.43 13.82 -6.78
C ASP A 69 -35.90 15.22 -6.41
N PRO A 70 -36.59 15.98 -5.53
CA PRO A 70 -36.17 17.33 -5.14
C PRO A 70 -34.82 17.36 -4.40
N ASP A 71 -34.39 16.23 -3.82
CA ASP A 71 -33.11 16.11 -3.12
C ASP A 71 -31.93 15.74 -4.04
N THR A 72 -32.14 15.67 -5.36
CA THR A 72 -31.09 15.28 -6.33
C THR A 72 -29.82 16.13 -6.17
N GLY A 73 -29.95 17.45 -5.98
CA GLY A 73 -28.80 18.35 -5.79
C GLY A 73 -28.01 18.05 -4.51
N LYS A 74 -28.69 17.74 -3.42
CA LYS A 74 -28.07 17.35 -2.14
C LYS A 74 -27.33 16.02 -2.28
N VAL A 75 -27.92 15.06 -2.98
CA VAL A 75 -27.28 13.76 -3.25
C VAL A 75 -26.07 13.94 -4.16
N ALA A 76 -26.17 14.74 -5.22
CA ALA A 76 -25.06 15.06 -6.11
C ALA A 76 -23.90 15.72 -5.36
N ALA A 77 -24.18 16.71 -4.51
CA ALA A 77 -23.17 17.37 -3.70
C ALA A 77 -22.47 16.41 -2.72
N ALA A 78 -23.22 15.52 -2.06
CA ALA A 78 -22.65 14.51 -1.16
C ALA A 78 -21.71 13.55 -1.89
N TRP A 79 -22.09 13.09 -3.08
CA TRP A 79 -21.25 12.21 -3.90
C TRP A 79 -20.02 12.94 -4.45
N PHE A 80 -20.18 14.19 -4.90
CA PHE A 80 -19.07 15.00 -5.38
C PHE A 80 -18.01 15.22 -4.29
N GLY A 81 -18.42 15.64 -3.09
CA GLY A 81 -17.51 15.81 -1.96
C GLY A 81 -16.78 14.52 -1.58
N SER A 82 -17.50 13.39 -1.60
CA SER A 82 -16.90 12.07 -1.33
C SER A 82 -15.85 11.67 -2.39
N CYS A 83 -16.11 11.94 -3.67
CA CYS A 83 -15.16 11.63 -4.75
C CYS A 83 -13.89 12.48 -4.64
N VAL A 84 -14.04 13.79 -4.38
CA VAL A 84 -12.90 14.69 -4.17
C VAL A 84 -12.07 14.24 -2.97
N PHE A 85 -12.72 13.89 -1.87
CA PHE A 85 -12.05 13.40 -0.67
C PHE A 85 -11.21 12.14 -0.95
N LEU A 86 -11.75 11.15 -1.68
CA LEU A 86 -11.02 9.92 -2.02
C LEU A 86 -9.75 10.20 -2.86
N VAL A 87 -9.83 11.14 -3.82
CA VAL A 87 -8.66 11.54 -4.60
C VAL A 87 -7.61 12.21 -3.71
N VAL A 88 -8.02 13.11 -2.81
CA VAL A 88 -7.13 13.81 -1.89
C VAL A 88 -6.43 12.85 -0.92
N VAL A 89 -7.14 11.87 -0.37
CA VAL A 89 -6.56 10.82 0.50
C VAL A 89 -5.40 10.12 -0.21
N THR A 90 -5.56 9.84 -1.50
CA THR A 90 -4.52 9.19 -2.30
C THR A 90 -3.26 10.05 -2.42
N THR A 91 -3.40 11.36 -2.62
CA THR A 91 -2.28 12.32 -2.61
C THR A 91 -1.61 12.43 -1.25
N VAL A 92 -2.38 12.37 -0.17
CA VAL A 92 -1.87 12.41 1.20
C VAL A 92 -1.03 11.17 1.51
N ILE A 93 -1.50 9.98 1.14
CA ILE A 93 -0.74 8.72 1.30
C ILE A 93 0.59 8.81 0.55
N LYS A 94 0.57 9.23 -0.71
CA LYS A 94 1.79 9.47 -1.51
C LYS A 94 2.77 10.42 -0.83
N SER A 95 2.26 11.54 -0.32
CA SER A 95 3.07 12.56 0.35
C SER A 95 3.72 12.05 1.65
N PHE A 96 3.01 11.25 2.45
CA PHE A 96 3.57 10.68 3.68
C PHE A 96 4.60 9.58 3.44
N PHE A 97 4.42 8.77 2.39
CA PHE A 97 5.28 7.64 2.08
C PHE A 97 6.30 7.91 0.98
N GLY A 98 6.41 9.16 0.51
CA GLY A 98 7.42 9.60 -0.46
C GLY A 98 7.38 8.82 -1.78
N VAL A 99 6.16 8.46 -2.22
CA VAL A 99 5.86 7.74 -3.48
C VAL A 99 5.08 8.62 -4.43
#